data_AF-A0AAD5EXJ7-F1
#
_entry.id   AF-A0AAD5EXJ7-F1
#
_cell.length_a   1.000
_cell.length_b   1.000
_cell.length_c   1.000
_cell.angle_alpha   90.00
_cell.angle_beta   90.00
_cell.angle_gamma   90.00
#
_symmetry.space_group_name_H-M   'P 1'
#
loop_
_entity.id
_entity.type
_entity.pdbx_description
1 polymer ?
#
loop_
_entity_poly.entity_id
_entity_poly.type
_entity_poly.pdbx_seq_one_letter_code
_entity_poly.pdbx_strand_id
1 'polypeptide(L)'
;MPPSVPNSQGSASPADVPYGTWNSFPWEPFPEYAGSKSVLYRSADGKIVAGAAKETGTATLTYPCDEFFYVTEGWIKLVIHGGETFTLTKGQFIYLKKGTTVDFEFGPDFANVAVFVDSNPVTLI
;
A
#
# COMPACT_ATOMS: atom_id res chain seq x y z
N MET A 1 19.35 13.30 3.64
CA MET A 1 19.03 13.11 5.07
C MET A 1 18.87 11.62 5.31
N PRO A 2 19.37 11.05 6.42
CA PRO A 2 19.04 9.67 6.78
C PRO A 2 17.52 9.53 6.96
N PRO A 3 16.92 8.39 6.59
CA PRO A 3 15.51 8.13 6.86
C PRO A 3 15.26 8.08 8.37
N SER A 4 14.04 8.43 8.79
CA SER A 4 13.61 8.24 10.16
C SER A 4 13.37 6.74 10.46
N VAL A 5 12.98 6.44 11.69
CA VAL A 5 12.35 5.15 12.03
C VAL A 5 10.86 5.17 11.65
N PRO A 6 10.24 4.00 11.36
CA PRO A 6 8.79 3.88 11.24
C PRO A 6 8.07 4.21 12.55
N ASN A 7 6.84 4.72 12.45
CA ASN A 7 5.94 4.90 13.59
C ASN A 7 4.84 3.82 13.56
N SER A 8 5.23 2.61 13.95
CA SER A 8 4.37 1.42 13.89
C SER A 8 3.36 1.31 15.04
N GLN A 9 3.43 2.21 16.02
CA GLN A 9 2.57 2.21 17.23
C GLN A 9 1.66 3.44 17.31
N GLY A 10 1.71 4.34 16.33
CA GLY A 10 0.84 5.51 16.24
C GLY A 10 1.11 6.54 17.32
N SER A 11 2.37 6.67 17.76
CA SER A 11 2.78 7.68 18.73
C SER A 11 2.43 9.08 18.23
N ALA A 12 1.87 9.90 19.13
CA ALA A 12 1.56 11.31 18.88
C ALA A 12 2.75 12.25 19.17
N SER A 13 3.89 11.70 19.60
CA SER A 13 5.10 12.50 19.84
C SER A 13 5.60 13.15 18.54
N PRO A 14 5.89 14.46 18.52
CA PRO A 14 6.50 15.11 17.35
C PRO A 14 7.85 14.50 16.94
N ALA A 15 8.56 13.84 17.86
CA ALA A 15 9.82 13.16 17.56
C ALA A 15 9.64 11.87 16.76
N ASP A 16 8.43 11.31 16.74
CA ASP A 16 8.10 10.04 16.07
C ASP A 16 7.45 10.26 14.70
N VAL A 17 7.58 11.46 14.12
CA VAL A 17 7.09 11.75 12.75
C VAL A 17 7.98 11.03 11.75
N PRO A 18 7.46 10.05 10.99
CA PRO A 18 8.29 9.27 10.11
C PRO A 18 8.46 9.98 8.74
N TYR A 19 9.66 9.97 8.18
CA TYR A 19 9.98 10.55 6.87
C TYR A 19 11.15 9.80 6.18
N GLY A 20 11.12 9.73 4.85
CA GLY A 20 12.12 9.02 4.07
C GLY A 20 11.66 8.77 2.63
N THR A 21 12.48 8.08 1.84
CA THR A 21 12.05 7.54 0.55
C THR A 21 11.24 6.26 0.79
N TRP A 22 10.30 5.93 -0.10
CA TRP A 22 9.43 4.75 0.05
C TRP A 22 10.21 3.44 0.26
N ASN A 23 11.44 3.35 -0.26
CA ASN A 23 12.31 2.19 -0.18
C ASN A 23 13.35 2.24 0.96
N SER A 24 13.25 3.19 1.89
CA SER A 24 14.26 3.40 2.95
C SER A 24 13.92 2.76 4.30
N PHE A 25 12.71 2.21 4.45
CA PHE A 25 12.23 1.57 5.68
C PHE A 25 12.43 0.05 5.64
N PRO A 26 12.36 -0.66 6.79
CA PRO A 26 12.51 -2.12 6.82
C PRO A 26 11.47 -2.81 5.93
N TRP A 27 11.93 -3.79 5.15
CA TRP A 27 11.08 -4.61 4.28
C TRP A 27 10.95 -6.01 4.87
N GLU A 28 9.74 -6.55 4.85
CA GLU A 28 9.43 -7.91 5.25
C GLU A 28 8.75 -8.67 4.10
N PRO A 29 8.84 -10.01 4.06
CA PRO A 29 8.17 -10.80 3.04
C PRO A 29 6.65 -10.56 2.99
N PHE A 30 6.10 -10.53 1.78
CA PHE A 30 4.67 -10.44 1.52
C PHE A 30 4.25 -11.56 0.55
N PRO A 31 4.19 -12.81 1.04
CA PRO A 31 4.08 -13.99 0.18
C PRO A 31 2.77 -14.06 -0.60
N GLU A 32 1.68 -13.47 -0.09
CA GLU A 32 0.37 -13.40 -0.73
C GLU A 32 0.43 -12.75 -2.12
N TYR A 33 1.38 -11.83 -2.33
CA TYR A 33 1.60 -11.12 -3.60
C TYR A 33 2.98 -11.40 -4.20
N ALA A 34 3.58 -12.54 -3.81
CA ALA A 34 4.91 -12.97 -4.23
C ALA A 34 5.96 -11.84 -4.10
N GLY A 35 5.90 -11.11 -2.99
CA GLY A 35 6.48 -9.79 -2.88
C GLY A 35 7.06 -9.46 -1.51
N SER A 36 7.15 -8.16 -1.23
CA SER A 36 7.59 -7.64 0.06
C SER A 36 6.85 -6.35 0.39
N LYS A 37 6.75 -6.04 1.67
CA LYS A 37 6.05 -4.86 2.18
C LYS A 37 6.91 -4.11 3.18
N SER A 38 6.62 -2.83 3.38
CA SER A 38 7.25 -1.97 4.36
C SER A 38 6.22 -1.06 4.99
N VAL A 39 6.06 -1.13 6.31
CA VAL A 39 5.11 -0.30 7.04
C VAL A 39 5.82 0.95 7.55
N LEU A 40 5.36 2.12 7.11
CA LEU A 40 5.84 3.42 7.57
C LEU A 40 5.14 3.85 8.86
N TYR A 41 3.82 3.69 8.88
CA TYR A 41 2.95 4.20 9.93
C TYR A 41 1.79 3.25 10.18
N ARG A 42 1.44 3.07 11.46
CA ARG A 42 0.17 2.51 11.89
C ARG A 42 -0.36 3.39 13.00
N SER A 43 -1.60 3.84 12.86
CA SER A 43 -2.30 4.60 13.92
C SER A 43 -2.48 3.77 15.19
N ALA A 44 -2.60 4.45 16.34
CA ALA A 44 -2.70 3.79 17.64
C ALA A 44 -3.96 2.90 17.78
N ASP A 45 -5.04 3.25 17.09
CA ASP A 45 -6.26 2.43 17.02
C ASP A 45 -6.27 1.44 15.83
N GLY A 46 -5.19 1.42 15.04
CA GLY A 46 -4.98 0.53 13.92
C GLY A 46 -5.84 0.81 12.69
N LYS A 47 -6.64 1.88 12.68
CA LYS A 47 -7.60 2.19 11.61
C LYS A 47 -6.98 2.80 10.35
N ILE A 48 -5.76 3.29 10.49
CA ILE A 48 -4.93 3.85 9.42
C ILE A 48 -3.61 3.12 9.40
N VAL A 49 -3.21 2.67 8.22
CA VAL A 49 -1.88 2.11 7.95
C VAL A 49 -1.34 2.74 6.68
N ALA A 50 -0.09 3.19 6.71
CA ALA A 50 0.62 3.67 5.52
C ALA A 50 1.90 2.88 5.31
N GLY A 51 2.19 2.51 4.07
CA GLY A 51 3.34 1.69 3.74
C GLY A 51 3.67 1.67 2.26
N ALA A 52 4.57 0.78 1.91
CA ALA A 52 4.97 0.49 0.54
C ALA A 52 4.91 -1.03 0.29
N ALA A 53 4.65 -1.41 -0.95
CA ALA A 53 4.65 -2.79 -1.38
C ALA A 53 5.43 -2.95 -2.70
N LYS A 54 6.01 -4.14 -2.87
CA LYS A 54 6.52 -4.68 -4.13
C LYS A 54 5.77 -5.96 -4.37
N GLU A 55 5.16 -6.09 -5.54
CA GLU A 55 4.20 -7.15 -5.84
C GLU A 55 4.47 -7.66 -7.25
N THR A 56 4.26 -8.95 -7.48
CA THR A 56 4.50 -9.56 -8.79
C THR A 56 3.41 -10.56 -9.15
N GLY A 57 3.29 -10.87 -10.45
CA GLY A 57 2.30 -11.84 -10.93
C GLY A 57 0.90 -11.25 -11.02
N THR A 58 -0.10 -12.01 -10.57
CA THR A 58 -1.51 -11.62 -10.59
C THR A 58 -2.17 -11.91 -9.25
N ALA A 59 -3.19 -11.13 -8.91
CA ALA A 59 -3.97 -11.32 -7.70
C ALA A 59 -5.41 -10.84 -7.91
N THR A 60 -6.34 -11.32 -7.09
CA THR A 60 -7.71 -10.79 -7.01
C THR A 60 -7.98 -10.40 -5.56
N LEU A 61 -8.44 -9.17 -5.34
CA LEU A 61 -8.78 -8.68 -4.01
C LEU A 61 -10.17 -8.06 -4.01
N THR A 62 -10.98 -8.41 -3.01
CA THR A 62 -12.11 -7.59 -2.59
C THR A 62 -11.67 -6.77 -1.39
N TYR A 63 -11.64 -5.45 -1.54
CA TYR A 63 -11.06 -4.54 -0.56
C TYR A 63 -11.80 -4.63 0.80
N PRO A 64 -11.10 -5.00 1.90
CA PRO A 64 -11.71 -5.05 3.24
C PRO A 64 -11.76 -3.66 3.91
N CYS A 65 -11.05 -2.68 3.33
CA CYS A 65 -10.89 -1.30 3.79
C CYS A 65 -10.76 -0.39 2.56
N ASP A 66 -10.79 0.93 2.75
CA ASP A 66 -10.45 1.87 1.69
C ASP A 66 -8.93 1.91 1.51
N GLU A 67 -8.46 2.12 0.28
CA GLU A 67 -7.05 2.31 -0.05
C GLU A 67 -6.86 3.55 -0.93
N PHE A 68 -5.96 4.44 -0.53
CA PHE A 68 -5.29 5.35 -1.44
C PHE A 68 -3.95 4.75 -1.86
N PHE A 69 -3.71 4.64 -3.15
CA PHE A 69 -2.56 3.96 -3.73
C PHE A 69 -1.84 4.88 -4.72
N TYR A 70 -0.51 4.88 -4.75
CA TYR A 70 0.32 5.65 -5.70
C TYR A 70 1.46 4.80 -6.24
N VAL A 71 1.59 4.71 -7.58
CA VAL A 71 2.65 3.93 -8.23
C VAL A 71 3.99 4.64 -8.14
N THR A 72 4.97 4.01 -7.51
CA THR A 72 6.33 4.53 -7.40
C THR A 72 7.26 3.99 -8.47
N GLU A 73 7.08 2.74 -8.90
CA GLU A 73 7.87 2.09 -9.96
C GLU A 73 7.02 1.09 -10.75
N GLY A 74 7.45 0.77 -11.97
CA GLY A 74 6.77 -0.19 -12.84
C GLY A 74 5.37 0.26 -13.27
N TRP A 75 4.49 -0.72 -13.45
CA TRP A 75 3.09 -0.52 -13.79
C TRP A 75 2.21 -1.59 -13.15
N ILE A 76 0.93 -1.28 -12.99
CA ILE A 76 -0.11 -2.23 -12.57
C ILE A 76 -1.31 -2.08 -13.50
N LYS A 77 -1.86 -3.19 -13.97
CA LYS A 77 -3.13 -3.22 -14.67
C LYS A 77 -4.21 -3.69 -13.71
N LEU A 78 -5.31 -2.94 -13.67
CA LEU A 78 -6.45 -3.19 -12.81
C LEU A 78 -7.67 -3.48 -13.68
N VAL A 79 -8.39 -4.54 -13.34
CA VAL A 79 -9.72 -4.85 -13.88
C VAL A 79 -10.72 -4.68 -12.73
N ILE A 80 -11.44 -3.56 -12.71
CA ILE A 80 -12.46 -3.31 -11.68
C ILE A 80 -13.70 -4.13 -12.03
N HIS A 81 -14.13 -5.01 -11.11
CA HIS A 81 -15.34 -5.82 -11.33
C HIS A 81 -16.57 -4.91 -11.41
N GLY A 82 -17.27 -4.95 -12.54
CA GLY A 82 -18.39 -4.06 -12.83
C GLY A 82 -17.99 -2.64 -13.25
N GLY A 83 -16.70 -2.40 -13.53
CA GLY A 83 -16.16 -1.10 -13.92
C GLY A 83 -15.19 -1.17 -15.10
N GLU A 84 -14.23 -0.24 -15.10
CA GLU A 84 -13.23 -0.11 -16.17
C GLU A 84 -12.02 -1.02 -15.98
N THR A 85 -11.29 -1.24 -17.07
CA THR A 85 -9.94 -1.79 -17.07
C THR A 85 -8.96 -0.71 -17.49
N PHE A 86 -7.92 -0.49 -16.69
CA PHE A 86 -6.90 0.51 -16.99
C PHE A 86 -5.54 0.12 -16.37
N THR A 87 -4.48 0.76 -16.85
CA THR A 87 -3.12 0.58 -16.35
C THR A 87 -2.65 1.86 -15.71
N LEU A 88 -2.16 1.75 -14.47
CA LEU A 88 -1.44 2.82 -13.78
C LEU A 88 0.06 2.60 -13.95
N THR A 89 0.77 3.69 -14.16
CA THR A 89 2.23 3.77 -14.27
C THR A 89 2.77 4.76 -13.24
N LYS A 90 4.10 4.79 -13.09
CA LYS A 90 4.79 5.69 -12.16
C LYS A 90 4.23 7.11 -12.17
N GLY A 91 3.88 7.62 -10.99
CA GLY A 91 3.34 8.97 -10.84
C GLY A 91 1.82 9.04 -10.79
N GLN A 92 1.12 7.93 -11.07
CA GLN A 92 -0.34 7.87 -11.04
C GLN A 92 -0.84 7.25 -9.73
N PHE A 93 -2.06 7.62 -9.34
CA PHE A 93 -2.70 7.16 -8.12
C PHE A 93 -4.14 6.72 -8.38
N ILE A 94 -4.67 5.94 -7.44
CA ILE A 94 -6.07 5.56 -7.39
C ILE A 94 -6.57 5.57 -5.95
N TYR A 95 -7.88 5.70 -5.80
CA TYR A 95 -8.59 5.42 -4.56
C TYR A 95 -9.56 4.27 -4.78
N LEU A 96 -9.43 3.20 -4.00
CA LEU A 96 -10.27 2.01 -4.04
C LEU A 96 -11.09 1.96 -2.75
N LYS A 97 -12.41 1.83 -2.87
CA LYS A 97 -13.30 1.75 -1.72
C LYS A 97 -13.40 0.32 -1.20
N LYS A 98 -13.64 0.19 0.09
CA LYS A 98 -14.08 -1.05 0.72
C LYS A 98 -15.23 -1.68 -0.07
N GLY A 99 -15.08 -2.97 -0.37
CA GLY A 99 -16.02 -3.75 -1.17
C GLY A 99 -15.78 -3.70 -2.68
N THR A 100 -14.87 -2.86 -3.19
CA THR A 100 -14.44 -2.95 -4.59
C THR A 100 -13.66 -4.24 -4.81
N THR A 101 -14.03 -5.02 -5.83
CA THR A 101 -13.28 -6.20 -6.27
C THR A 101 -12.45 -5.86 -7.50
N VAL A 102 -11.17 -6.22 -7.47
CA VAL A 102 -10.20 -5.91 -8.53
C VAL A 102 -9.37 -7.14 -8.85
N ASP A 103 -9.17 -7.41 -10.14
CA ASP A 103 -8.08 -8.29 -10.60
C ASP A 103 -6.87 -7.44 -11.00
N PHE A 104 -5.71 -7.84 -10.50
CA PHE A 104 -4.43 -7.18 -10.73
C PHE A 104 -3.52 -8.00 -11.61
N GLU A 105 -2.79 -7.31 -12.47
CA GLU A 105 -1.60 -7.80 -13.15
C GLU A 105 -0.45 -6.81 -12.88
N PHE A 106 0.59 -7.29 -12.23
CA PHE A 106 1.73 -6.48 -11.82
C PHE A 106 2.85 -6.56 -12.86
N GLY A 107 3.27 -5.40 -13.35
CA GLY A 107 4.39 -5.28 -14.26
C GLY A 107 5.75 -5.57 -13.59
N PRO A 108 6.83 -5.72 -14.39
CA PRO A 108 8.18 -5.85 -13.86
C PRO A 108 8.53 -4.69 -12.91
N ASP A 109 9.20 -5.03 -11.80
CA ASP A 109 9.68 -4.08 -10.77
C ASP A 109 8.58 -3.19 -10.17
N PHE A 110 7.32 -3.62 -10.26
CA PHE A 110 6.21 -2.85 -9.74
C PHE A 110 6.33 -2.61 -8.23
N ALA A 111 6.18 -1.35 -7.84
CA ALA A 111 6.14 -0.91 -6.46
C ALA A 111 5.18 0.26 -6.29
N ASN A 112 4.55 0.33 -5.12
CA ASN A 112 3.63 1.38 -4.75
C ASN A 112 3.82 1.83 -3.31
N VAL A 113 3.21 2.98 -3.00
CA VAL A 113 2.89 3.38 -1.63
C VAL A 113 1.39 3.43 -1.47
N ALA A 114 0.91 3.00 -0.31
CA ALA A 114 -0.50 2.89 -0.03
C ALA A 114 -0.84 3.42 1.37
N VAL A 115 -2.06 3.94 1.51
CA VAL A 115 -2.70 4.28 2.78
C VAL A 115 -4.01 3.54 2.85
N PHE A 116 -4.11 2.63 3.81
CA PHE A 116 -5.31 1.87 4.12
C PHE A 116 -6.08 2.53 5.25
N VAL A 117 -7.40 2.65 5.09
CA VAL A 117 -8.28 3.33 6.04
C VAL A 117 -9.56 2.52 6.24
N ASP A 118 -9.93 2.26 7.49
CA ASP A 118 -11.23 1.67 7.84
C ASP A 118 -11.74 2.20 9.18
N SER A 119 -13.03 2.02 9.42
CA SER A 119 -13.68 2.21 10.72
C SER A 119 -13.22 1.21 11.78
N ASN A 120 -12.75 0.03 11.35
CA ASN A 120 -12.17 -1.02 12.20
C ASN A 120 -10.64 -1.07 12.01
N PRO A 121 -9.90 -1.71 12.93
CA PRO A 121 -8.47 -1.93 12.74
C PRO A 121 -8.19 -2.64 11.40
N VAL A 122 -7.32 -2.03 10.58
CA VAL A 122 -6.91 -2.56 9.29
C VAL A 122 -6.02 -3.77 9.50
N THR A 123 -6.45 -4.91 8.96
CA THR A 123 -5.70 -6.17 8.96
C THR A 123 -4.83 -6.35 7.74
N LEU A 124 -5.10 -5.60 6.66
CA LEU A 124 -4.28 -5.62 5.45
C LEU A 124 -2.95 -4.95 5.76
N ILE A 125 -1.87 -5.70 5.55
CA ILE A 125 -0.49 -5.23 5.34
C ILE A 125 0.25 -6.32 4.61
#